data_AF-A0A967XI51-F1
#
_entry.id   AF-A0A967XI51-F1
#
_cell.length_a   1.000
_cell.length_b   1.000
_cell.length_c   1.000
_cell.angle_alpha   90.00
_cell.angle_beta   90.00
_cell.angle_gamma   90.00
#
_symmetry.space_group_name_H-M   'P 1'
#
loop_
_entity.id
_entity.type
_entity.pdbx_description
1 polymer ?
#
loop_
_entity_poly.entity_id
_entity_poly.type
_entity_poly.pdbx_seq_one_letter_code
_entity_poly.pdbx_strand_id
1 'polypeptide(L)'
;MPDTWIPVPDDAAFGAATLPYGVFSSDDEAPRVGVAIGEHILDLAPLAAVGNLEGAHVFEEPSLNPFMDLGPRAWAAVRGWLTELV
;
A
#
# COMPACT_ATOMS: atom_id res chain seq x y z
N MET A 1 -16.15 -10.84 3.60
CA MET A 1 -14.89 -10.07 3.47
C MET A 1 -14.49 -9.61 4.86
N PRO A 2 -13.20 -9.43 5.21
CA PRO A 2 -12.85 -8.62 6.38
C PRO A 2 -13.59 -7.28 6.26
N ASP A 3 -14.17 -6.80 7.36
CA ASP A 3 -14.87 -5.51 7.36
C ASP A 3 -13.84 -4.41 7.06
N THR A 4 -13.93 -3.81 5.88
CA THR A 4 -13.12 -2.65 5.47
C THR A 4 -13.98 -1.41 5.39
N TRP A 5 -13.47 -0.25 5.80
CA TRP A 5 -14.20 1.03 5.65
C TRP A 5 -14.25 1.50 4.19
N ILE A 6 -13.39 0.94 3.33
CA ILE A 6 -13.44 1.13 1.89
C ILE A 6 -14.52 0.21 1.30
N PRO A 7 -15.50 0.72 0.55
CA PRO A 7 -16.48 -0.11 -0.13
C PRO A 7 -15.80 -0.99 -1.18
N VAL A 8 -15.76 -2.30 -0.93
CA VAL A 8 -15.19 -3.28 -1.87
C VAL A 8 -16.29 -4.25 -2.30
N PRO A 9 -16.62 -4.34 -3.60
CA PRO A 9 -17.54 -5.35 -4.12
C PRO A 9 -17.08 -6.77 -3.78
N ASP A 10 -18.03 -7.68 -3.53
CA ASP A 10 -17.72 -9.08 -3.17
C ASP A 10 -16.93 -9.82 -4.27
N ASP A 11 -17.07 -9.39 -5.53
CA ASP A 11 -16.39 -9.93 -6.71
C ASP A 11 -15.12 -9.14 -7.10
N ALA A 12 -14.70 -8.17 -6.29
CA ALA A 12 -13.52 -7.38 -6.57
C ALA A 12 -12.24 -8.24 -6.58
N ALA A 13 -11.40 -8.01 -7.59
CA ALA A 13 -10.11 -8.69 -7.70
C ALA A 13 -9.16 -8.42 -6.52
N PHE A 14 -9.31 -7.27 -5.86
CA PHE A 14 -8.43 -6.78 -4.80
C PHE A 14 -9.19 -6.49 -3.50
N GLY A 15 -9.48 -7.53 -2.71
CA GLY A 15 -10.05 -7.36 -1.37
C GLY A 15 -9.00 -7.00 -0.31
N ALA A 16 -9.45 -6.72 0.91
CA ALA A 16 -8.59 -6.49 2.09
C ALA A 16 -7.65 -7.67 2.42
N ALA A 17 -7.97 -8.88 1.93
CA ALA A 17 -7.12 -10.06 2.05
C ALA A 17 -6.02 -10.16 0.96
N THR A 18 -6.07 -9.36 -0.11
CA THR A 18 -5.11 -9.44 -1.23
C THR A 18 -4.05 -8.36 -1.11
N LEU A 19 -4.46 -7.08 -1.06
CA LEU A 19 -3.60 -5.89 -0.92
C LEU A 19 -2.28 -5.98 -1.72
N PRO A 20 -2.34 -6.05 -3.06
CA PRO A 20 -1.14 -6.12 -3.89
C PRO A 20 -0.46 -4.75 -3.95
N TYR A 21 0.88 -4.77 -3.90
CA TYR A 21 1.72 -3.58 -4.06
C TYR A 21 1.98 -3.30 -5.55
N GLY A 22 2.03 -2.02 -5.90
CA GLY A 22 2.36 -1.57 -7.25
C GLY A 22 2.95 -0.17 -7.24
N VAL A 23 3.43 0.28 -8.40
CA VAL A 23 3.81 1.67 -8.64
C VAL A 23 2.70 2.31 -9.45
N PHE A 24 2.24 3.49 -9.02
CA PHE A 24 1.23 4.27 -9.71
C PHE A 24 1.69 5.72 -9.81
N SER A 25 1.00 6.50 -10.64
CA SER A 25 1.13 7.95 -10.73
C SER A 25 -0.26 8.55 -10.91
N SER A 26 -0.45 9.76 -10.39
CA SER A 26 -1.65 10.59 -10.60
C SER A 26 -1.23 11.95 -11.16
N ASP A 27 -1.92 12.41 -12.20
CA ASP A 27 -1.65 13.70 -12.85
C ASP A 27 -0.15 13.95 -13.13
N ASP A 28 0.37 15.15 -12.82
CA ASP A 28 1.77 15.56 -12.95
C ASP A 28 2.65 15.16 -11.74
N GLU A 29 2.21 14.19 -10.92
CA GLU A 29 2.98 13.74 -9.75
C GLU A 29 3.96 12.62 -10.10
N ALA A 30 5.05 12.56 -9.34
CA ALA A 30 6.05 11.51 -9.48
C ALA A 30 5.44 10.12 -9.17
N PRO A 31 5.82 9.08 -9.93
CA PRO A 31 5.39 7.72 -9.66
C PRO A 31 5.92 7.23 -8.32
N ARG A 32 5.09 6.52 -7.58
CA ARG A 32 5.35 6.09 -6.20
C ARG A 32 4.59 4.82 -5.83
N VAL A 33 4.88 4.26 -4.67
CA VAL A 33 4.32 2.98 -4.24
C VAL A 33 2.89 3.14 -3.71
N GLY A 34 2.00 2.29 -4.19
CA GLY A 34 0.62 2.18 -3.72
C GLY A 34 0.15 0.74 -3.56
N VAL A 35 -1.02 0.57 -2.95
CA VAL A 35 -1.69 -0.73 -2.77
C VAL A 35 -3.10 -0.68 -3.34
N ALA A 36 -3.45 -1.66 -4.17
CA ALA A 36 -4.81 -1.73 -4.72
C ALA A 36 -5.81 -2.31 -3.72
N ILE A 37 -7.00 -1.72 -3.63
CA ILE A 37 -8.15 -2.22 -2.87
C ILE A 37 -9.46 -1.82 -3.54
N GLY A 38 -10.26 -2.80 -3.96
CA GLY A 38 -11.43 -2.57 -4.80
C GLY A 38 -11.05 -1.83 -6.08
N GLU A 39 -11.67 -0.66 -6.28
CA GLU A 39 -11.39 0.26 -7.40
C GLU A 39 -10.45 1.42 -6.99
N HIS A 40 -9.86 1.34 -5.79
CA HIS A 40 -9.02 2.38 -5.23
C HIS A 40 -7.55 1.96 -5.16
N ILE A 41 -6.68 2.97 -5.09
CA ILE A 41 -5.27 2.81 -4.75
C ILE A 41 -5.01 3.58 -3.46
N LEU A 42 -4.47 2.90 -2.45
CA LEU A 42 -3.93 3.51 -1.25
C LEU A 42 -2.50 3.96 -1.53
N ASP A 43 -2.29 5.27 -1.48
CA ASP A 43 -0.98 5.89 -1.63
C ASP A 43 -0.14 5.71 -0.36
N LEU A 44 0.94 4.93 -0.44
CA LEU A 44 1.71 4.56 0.76
C LEU A 44 2.66 5.67 1.22
N ALA A 45 3.10 6.56 0.34
CA ALA A 45 4.05 7.63 0.70
C ALA A 45 3.52 8.55 1.82
N PRO A 46 2.37 9.24 1.66
CA PRO A 46 1.85 10.10 2.71
C PRO A 46 1.36 9.31 3.92
N LEU A 47 0.81 8.10 3.73
CA LEU A 47 0.31 7.26 4.82
C LEU A 47 1.45 6.78 5.73
N ALA A 48 2.58 6.36 5.17
CA ALA A 48 3.73 5.91 5.94
C ALA A 48 4.39 7.06 6.70
N ALA A 49 4.39 8.27 6.13
CA ALA A 49 4.87 9.47 6.81
C ALA A 49 3.99 9.83 8.02
N VAL A 50 2.66 9.79 7.87
CA VAL A 50 1.72 10.05 8.99
C VAL A 50 1.76 8.93 10.03
N GLY A 51 1.92 7.68 9.60
CA GLY A 51 2.06 6.51 10.48
C GLY A 51 3.40 6.41 11.20
N ASN A 52 4.34 7.32 10.91
CA ASN A 52 5.71 7.31 11.45
C ASN A 52 6.40 5.95 11.27
N LEU A 53 6.19 5.32 10.11
CA LEU A 53 6.82 4.03 9.79
C LEU A 53 8.31 4.24 9.53
N GLU A 54 9.14 3.43 10.18
CA GLU A 54 10.57 3.42 9.89
C GLU A 54 10.79 2.99 8.43
N GLY A 55 11.53 3.81 7.68
CA GLY A 55 11.75 3.58 6.25
C GLY A 55 10.65 4.09 5.31
N ALA A 56 9.71 4.92 5.77
CA ALA A 56 8.61 5.47 4.95
C ALA A 56 9.04 6.03 3.57
N HIS A 57 10.25 6.59 3.47
CA HIS A 57 10.81 7.12 2.22
C HIS A 57 10.86 6.11 1.07
N VAL A 58 10.93 4.80 1.35
CA VAL A 58 10.94 3.78 0.28
C VAL A 58 9.65 3.75 -0.52
N PHE A 59 8.56 4.31 0.01
CA PHE A 59 7.27 4.39 -0.67
C PHE A 59 7.15 5.61 -1.60
N GLU A 60 8.06 6.58 -1.50
CA GLU A 60 8.16 7.73 -2.41
C GLU A 60 8.90 7.36 -3.70
N GLU A 61 9.50 6.17 -3.76
CA GLU A 61 10.34 5.72 -4.86
C GLU A 61 9.52 5.26 -6.07
N PRO A 62 10.00 5.47 -7.31
CA PRO A 62 9.32 5.07 -8.53
C PRO A 62 9.44 3.57 -8.82
N SER A 63 9.77 2.76 -7.81
CA SER A 63 9.97 1.31 -7.91
C SER A 63 9.72 0.63 -6.57
N LEU A 64 9.36 -0.66 -6.60
CA LEU A 64 9.27 -1.47 -5.38
C LEU A 64 10.63 -1.93 -4.86
N ASN A 65 11.72 -1.76 -5.62
CA ASN A 65 13.03 -2.32 -5.29
C ASN A 65 13.53 -1.92 -3.88
N PRO A 66 13.51 -0.63 -3.47
CA PRO A 66 13.95 -0.25 -2.14
C PRO A 66 13.11 -0.88 -1.02
N PHE A 67 11.80 -1.01 -1.22
CA PHE A 67 10.92 -1.72 -0.29
C PHE A 67 11.20 -3.23 -0.25
N MET A 68 11.46 -3.84 -1.41
CA MET A 68 11.83 -5.25 -1.50
C MET A 68 13.17 -5.53 -0.79
N ASP A 69 14.13 -4.61 -0.88
CA ASP A 69 15.45 -4.76 -0.24
C ASP A 69 15.40 -4.76 1.30
N LEU A 70 14.33 -4.21 1.91
CA LEU A 70 14.12 -4.27 3.37
C LEU A 70 13.82 -5.68 3.89
N GLY A 71 13.36 -6.57 3.01
CA GLY A 71 13.14 -7.98 3.30
C GLY A 71 11.89 -8.33 4.13
N PRO A 72 11.69 -9.64 4.41
CA PRO A 72 10.40 -10.19 4.84
C PRO A 72 9.83 -9.61 6.14
N ARG A 73 10.69 -9.17 7.07
CA ARG A 73 10.25 -8.57 8.34
C ARG A 73 9.55 -7.24 8.10
N ALA A 74 10.11 -6.39 7.23
CA ALA A 74 9.49 -5.12 6.86
C ALA A 74 8.19 -5.36 6.10
N TRP A 75 8.17 -6.32 5.17
CA TRP A 75 6.97 -6.66 4.41
C TRP A 75 5.82 -7.13 5.31
N ALA A 76 6.11 -7.98 6.29
CA ALA A 76 5.13 -8.46 7.25
C ALA A 76 4.60 -7.32 8.14
N ALA A 77 5.47 -6.41 8.58
CA ALA A 77 5.06 -5.25 9.35
C ALA A 77 4.13 -4.32 8.56
N VAL A 78 4.50 -3.99 7.32
CA VAL A 78 3.69 -3.15 6.42
C VAL A 78 2.38 -3.83 6.09
N ARG A 79 2.39 -5.14 5.84
CA ARG A 79 1.16 -5.90 5.59
C ARG A 79 0.22 -5.91 6.80
N GLY A 80 0.75 -6.09 8.00
CA GLY A 80 -0.01 -6.03 9.24
C GLY A 80 -0.65 -4.66 9.44
N TRP A 81 0.16 -3.60 9.32
CA TRP A 81 -0.32 -2.22 9.39
C TRP A 81 -1.43 -1.91 8.37
N LEU A 82 -1.26 -2.30 7.12
CA LEU A 82 -2.29 -2.10 6.08
C LEU A 82 -3.57 -2.85 6.40
N THR A 83 -3.49 -4.07 6.94
CA THR A 83 -4.66 -4.89 7.29
C THR A 83 -5.41 -4.32 8.50
N GLU A 84 -4.73 -3.62 9.41
CA GLU A 84 -5.38 -2.87 10.50
C GLU A 84 -5.97 -1.55 10.03
N LEU A 85 -5.38 -0.96 8.99
CA LEU A 85 -5.81 0.32 8.44
C LEU A 85 -7.09 0.19 7.62
N VAL A 86 -7.26 -0.88 6.83
CA VAL A 86 -8.41 -1.05 5.92
C VAL A 86 -9.59 -1.77 6.54
#